data_AF-A0A6M3LWQ5-F1
#
_entry.id   AF-A0A6M3LWQ5-F1
#
_cell.length_a   1.000
_cell.length_b   1.000
_cell.length_c   1.000
_cell.angle_alpha   90.00
_cell.angle_beta   90.00
_cell.angle_gamma   90.00
#
_symmetry.space_group_name_H-M   'P 1'
#
loop_
_entity.id
_entity.type
_entity.pdbx_description
1 polymer ?
#
loop_
_entity_poly.entity_id
_entity_poly.type
_entity_poly.pdbx_seq_one_letter_code
_entity_poly.pdbx_strand_id
1 'polypeptide(L)'
;MKKETFVKIINAVIEQGERDNAFNSALEPYFESWVMNSIANQFSSEIVEALEDEMCDSDVISVISWWLYDAPDAGRYKELAYIESDKVKIPLETPEQLFDYLEKYRKENENG
;
A
#
# COMPACT_ATOMS: atom_id res chain seq x y z
N MET A 1 9.25 2.92 -12.12
CA MET A 1 10.15 3.18 -10.96
C MET A 1 11.25 2.11 -10.73
N LYS A 2 12.36 2.40 -10.02
CA LYS A 2 13.33 1.38 -9.52
C LYS A 2 12.83 0.68 -8.24
N LYS A 3 13.07 -0.63 -8.10
CA LYS A 3 12.65 -1.45 -6.94
C LYS A 3 13.04 -0.85 -5.59
N GLU A 4 14.31 -0.47 -5.43
CA GLU A 4 14.81 0.10 -4.16
C GLU A 4 14.08 1.40 -3.78
N THR A 5 13.74 2.23 -4.78
CA THR A 5 12.99 3.47 -4.56
C THR A 5 11.57 3.16 -4.11
N PHE A 6 10.91 2.22 -4.77
CA PHE A 6 9.56 1.79 -4.39
C PHE A 6 9.52 1.26 -2.95
N VAL A 7 10.38 0.31 -2.62
CA VAL A 7 10.47 -0.28 -1.27
C VAL A 7 10.71 0.80 -0.21
N LYS A 8 11.59 1.76 -0.50
CA LYS A 8 11.84 2.88 0.41
C LYS A 8 10.60 3.74 0.64
N ILE A 9 9.83 4.04 -0.40
CA ILE A 9 8.60 4.83 -0.28
C ILE A 9 7.55 4.05 0.51
N ILE A 10 7.31 2.77 0.21
CA ILE A 10 6.37 1.93 0.95
C ILE A 10 6.71 1.88 2.44
N ASN A 11 7.97 1.63 2.79
CA ASN A 11 8.38 1.61 4.19
C ASN A 11 8.17 2.97 4.87
N ALA A 12 8.45 4.07 4.17
CA ALA A 12 8.20 5.42 4.71
C ALA A 12 6.70 5.69 4.92
N VAL A 13 5.82 5.18 4.06
CA VAL A 13 4.37 5.27 4.21
C VAL A 13 3.89 4.46 5.42
N ILE A 14 4.39 3.23 5.60
CA ILE A 14 4.07 2.40 6.77
C ILE A 14 4.48 3.10 8.06
N GLU A 15 5.74 3.58 8.13
CA GLU A 15 6.24 4.31 9.30
C GLU A 15 5.46 5.61 9.56
N GLN A 16 5.02 6.29 8.50
CA GLN A 16 4.18 7.48 8.64
C GLN A 16 2.80 7.11 9.18
N GLY A 17 2.18 6.04 8.69
CA GLY A 17 0.90 5.54 9.21
C GLY A 17 0.97 5.19 10.69
N GLU A 18 2.08 4.62 11.18
CA GLU A 18 2.29 4.40 12.62
C GLU A 18 2.33 5.72 13.41
N ARG A 19 2.99 6.76 12.87
CA ARG A 19 3.02 8.10 13.48
C ARG A 19 1.65 8.78 13.45
N ASP A 20 0.92 8.65 12.35
CA ASP A 20 -0.41 9.21 12.17
C ASP A 20 -1.41 8.57 13.14
N ASN A 21 -1.33 7.25 13.32
CA ASN A 21 -2.12 6.52 14.31
C ASN A 21 -1.82 7.01 15.74
N ALA A 22 -0.54 7.15 16.09
CA ALA A 22 -0.16 7.67 17.42
C ALA A 22 -0.65 9.11 17.64
N PHE A 23 -0.56 9.96 16.62
CA PHE A 23 -1.06 11.33 16.65
C PHE A 23 -2.58 11.37 16.82
N ASN A 24 -3.31 10.57 16.04
CA ASN A 24 -4.77 10.45 16.13
C ASN A 24 -5.20 9.97 17.51
N SER A 25 -4.59 8.91 18.06
CA SER A 25 -4.91 8.40 19.40
C SER A 25 -4.65 9.43 20.51
N ALA A 26 -3.62 10.28 20.37
CA ALA A 26 -3.33 11.33 21.35
C ALA A 26 -4.36 12.46 21.34
N LEU A 27 -4.99 12.72 20.20
CA LEU A 27 -5.88 13.87 19.97
C LEU A 27 -7.37 13.50 19.92
N GLU A 28 -7.70 12.22 19.77
CA GLU A 28 -9.07 11.69 19.78
C GLU A 28 -9.93 12.17 20.97
N PRO A 29 -9.40 12.37 22.20
CA PRO A 29 -10.21 12.89 23.30
C PRO A 29 -10.65 14.36 23.14
N TYR A 30 -10.01 15.11 22.25
CA TYR A 30 -10.17 16.56 22.12
C TYR A 30 -10.83 16.97 20.79
N PHE A 31 -10.79 16.11 19.78
CA PHE A 31 -11.25 16.41 18.42
C PHE A 31 -12.03 15.22 17.86
N GLU A 32 -12.92 15.49 16.89
CA GLU A 32 -13.65 14.42 16.22
C GLU A 32 -12.68 13.56 15.39
N SER A 33 -12.75 12.24 15.60
CA SER A 33 -11.82 11.25 15.04
C SER A 33 -11.69 11.32 13.51
N TRP A 34 -12.78 11.64 12.79
CA TRP A 34 -12.76 11.75 11.32
C TRP A 34 -11.96 12.97 10.82
N VAL A 35 -11.97 14.09 11.56
CA VAL A 35 -11.17 15.28 11.23
C VAL A 35 -9.69 14.97 11.39
N MET A 36 -9.35 14.25 12.46
CA MET A 36 -7.97 13.87 12.76
C MET A 36 -7.42 12.90 11.72
N ASN A 37 -8.19 11.86 11.37
CA ASN A 37 -7.83 10.92 10.30
C ASN A 37 -7.60 11.61 8.96
N SER A 38 -8.50 12.54 8.59
CA SER A 38 -8.37 13.29 7.34
C SER A 38 -7.10 14.13 7.29
N ILE A 39 -6.68 14.75 8.39
CA ILE A 39 -5.49 15.61 8.42
C ILE A 39 -4.21 14.78 8.48
N ALA A 40 -4.19 13.73 9.29
CA ALA A 40 -3.00 12.91 9.50
C ALA A 40 -2.63 12.12 8.24
N ASN A 41 -3.62 11.52 7.58
CA ASN A 41 -3.34 10.57 6.50
C ASN A 41 -3.31 11.19 5.10
N GLN A 42 -3.76 12.45 4.92
CA GLN A 42 -3.91 13.03 3.58
C GLN A 42 -2.62 12.93 2.75
N PHE A 43 -1.48 13.25 3.34
CA PHE A 43 -0.21 13.22 2.61
C PHE A 43 0.24 11.80 2.25
N SER A 44 0.06 10.83 3.15
CA SER A 44 0.40 9.43 2.87
C SER A 44 -0.55 8.82 1.84
N SER A 45 -1.84 9.15 1.87
CA SER A 45 -2.82 8.74 0.84
C SER A 45 -2.47 9.28 -0.54
N GLU A 46 -2.11 10.56 -0.68
CA GLU A 46 -1.71 11.15 -1.97
C GLU A 46 -0.41 10.52 -2.53
N ILE A 47 0.52 10.12 -1.67
CA ILE A 47 1.72 9.36 -2.09
C ILE A 47 1.33 7.99 -2.61
N VAL A 48 0.39 7.30 -1.96
CA VAL A 48 -0.09 5.99 -2.39
C VAL A 48 -0.80 6.09 -3.73
N GLU A 49 -1.66 7.09 -3.92
CA GLU A 49 -2.33 7.36 -5.20
C GLU A 49 -1.31 7.63 -6.31
N ALA A 50 -0.31 8.48 -6.06
CA ALA A 50 0.76 8.74 -7.03
C ALA A 50 1.62 7.50 -7.34
N LEU A 51 1.81 6.59 -6.36
CA LEU A 51 2.49 5.31 -6.59
C LEU A 51 1.65 4.38 -7.44
N GLU A 52 0.33 4.35 -7.23
CA GLU A 52 -0.59 3.57 -8.05
C GLU A 52 -0.58 4.12 -9.48
N ASP A 53 -0.70 5.42 -9.69
CA ASP A 53 -0.64 6.03 -11.03
C ASP A 53 0.66 5.72 -11.79
N GLU A 54 1.80 5.64 -11.09
CA GLU A 54 3.10 5.34 -11.70
C GLU A 54 3.31 3.84 -11.98
N MET A 55 2.71 2.96 -11.18
CA MET A 55 3.01 1.52 -11.19
C MET A 55 1.88 0.65 -11.77
N CYS A 56 0.66 1.15 -11.77
CA CYS A 56 -0.54 0.47 -12.20
C CYS A 56 -1.09 1.16 -13.46
N ASP A 57 -1.29 0.41 -14.54
CA ASP A 57 -2.25 0.84 -15.56
C ASP A 57 -3.66 0.78 -14.97
N SER A 58 -4.56 1.65 -15.44
CA SER A 58 -5.88 1.99 -14.87
C SER A 58 -6.81 0.85 -14.46
N ASP A 59 -6.48 -0.40 -14.80
CA ASP A 59 -7.23 -1.62 -14.49
C ASP A 59 -6.76 -2.31 -13.20
N VAL A 60 -5.60 -1.94 -12.64
CA VAL A 60 -5.10 -2.40 -11.32
C VAL A 60 -5.47 -1.38 -10.25
N ILE A 61 -6.77 -1.14 -10.11
CA ILE A 61 -7.25 -0.23 -9.08
C ILE A 61 -6.95 -0.86 -7.72
N SER A 62 -6.13 -0.13 -6.95
CA SER A 62 -5.93 -0.28 -5.50
C SER A 62 -5.14 -1.48 -4.98
N VAL A 63 -4.23 -2.10 -5.75
CA VAL A 63 -3.39 -3.18 -5.16
C VAL A 63 -2.42 -2.66 -4.10
N ILE A 64 -1.84 -1.47 -4.27
CA ILE A 64 -0.94 -0.87 -3.27
C ILE A 64 -1.74 -0.46 -2.03
N SER A 65 -2.87 0.22 -2.23
CA SER A 65 -3.79 0.63 -1.16
C SER A 65 -4.34 -0.58 -0.40
N TRP A 66 -4.84 -1.59 -1.12
CA TRP A 66 -5.25 -2.87 -0.52
C TRP A 66 -4.10 -3.45 0.28
N TRP A 67 -2.89 -3.51 -0.28
CA TRP A 67 -1.75 -4.10 0.41
C TRP A 67 -1.39 -3.35 1.69
N LEU A 68 -1.50 -2.01 1.71
CA LEU A 68 -1.18 -1.20 2.88
C LEU A 68 -2.27 -1.21 3.95
N TYR A 69 -3.55 -1.21 3.56
CA TYR A 69 -4.66 -0.93 4.45
C TYR A 69 -5.57 -2.13 4.73
N ASP A 70 -5.71 -3.03 3.75
CA ASP A 70 -6.64 -4.16 3.81
C ASP A 70 -5.94 -5.52 3.95
N ALA A 71 -4.73 -5.67 3.38
CA ALA A 71 -3.89 -6.83 3.63
C ALA A 71 -3.37 -6.71 5.07
N PRO A 72 -3.47 -7.77 5.89
CA PRO A 72 -3.34 -7.56 7.32
C PRO A 72 -1.94 -7.08 7.71
N ASP A 73 -1.92 -5.92 8.36
CA ASP A 73 -0.73 -5.21 8.82
C ASP A 73 0.34 -5.06 7.72
N ALA A 74 -0.05 -4.56 6.54
CA ALA A 74 0.85 -4.32 5.40
C ALA A 74 1.69 -5.55 5.02
N GLY A 75 1.05 -6.71 4.93
CA GLY A 75 1.70 -7.98 4.63
C GLY A 75 2.38 -8.66 5.82
N ARG A 76 2.33 -8.10 7.05
CA ARG A 76 2.94 -8.73 8.23
C ARG A 76 2.28 -10.05 8.63
N TYR A 77 0.98 -10.24 8.38
CA TYR A 77 0.34 -11.56 8.52
C TYR A 77 0.46 -12.34 7.20
N LYS A 78 1.59 -13.04 7.08
CA LYS A 78 2.04 -13.74 5.87
C LYS A 78 1.00 -14.69 5.29
N GLU A 79 0.24 -15.37 6.14
CA GLU A 79 -0.79 -16.34 5.74
C GLU A 79 -2.02 -15.72 5.06
N LEU A 80 -2.18 -14.40 5.15
CA LEU A 80 -3.30 -13.63 4.58
C LEU A 80 -2.88 -12.66 3.48
N ALA A 81 -1.58 -12.44 3.28
CA ALA A 81 -1.03 -11.48 2.32
C ALA A 81 -0.70 -12.16 0.98
N TYR A 82 -1.75 -12.50 0.21
CA TYR A 82 -1.58 -13.10 -1.12
C TYR A 82 -2.68 -12.65 -2.08
N ILE A 83 -2.37 -12.64 -3.37
CA ILE A 83 -3.35 -12.56 -4.45
C ILE A 83 -3.46 -13.94 -5.11
N GLU A 84 -4.68 -14.36 -5.42
CA GLU A 84 -4.92 -15.59 -6.17
C GLU A 84 -5.08 -15.28 -7.66
N SER A 85 -4.19 -15.82 -8.48
CA SER A 85 -4.24 -15.72 -9.95
C SER A 85 -4.15 -17.12 -10.53
N ASP A 86 -5.10 -17.52 -11.37
CA ASP A 86 -5.14 -18.85 -12.01
C ASP A 86 -4.99 -20.03 -11.02
N LYS A 87 -5.60 -19.93 -9.84
CA LYS A 87 -5.51 -20.91 -8.73
C LYS A 87 -4.11 -21.05 -8.12
N VAL A 88 -3.21 -20.12 -8.42
CA VAL A 88 -1.90 -19.99 -7.80
C VAL A 88 -1.95 -18.83 -6.81
N LYS A 89 -1.53 -19.09 -5.56
CA LYS A 89 -1.34 -18.04 -4.56
C LYS A 89 -0.01 -17.35 -4.81
N ILE A 90 -0.05 -16.06 -5.09
CA ILE A 90 1.12 -15.20 -5.22
C ILE A 90 1.33 -14.51 -3.87
N PRO A 91 2.39 -14.85 -3.12
CA PRO A 91 2.67 -14.22 -1.83
C PRO A 91 3.08 -12.76 -2.02
N LEU A 92 2.52 -11.89 -1.19
CA LEU A 92 2.81 -10.46 -1.10
C LEU A 92 3.06 -10.11 0.36
N GLU A 93 4.06 -10.72 0.97
CA GLU A 93 4.42 -10.53 2.38
C GLU A 93 5.37 -9.34 2.58
N THR A 94 6.03 -8.87 1.51
CA THR A 94 7.02 -7.80 1.58
C THR A 94 6.83 -6.76 0.48
N PRO A 95 7.31 -5.51 0.68
CA PRO A 95 7.30 -4.49 -0.36
C PRO A 95 8.02 -4.92 -1.64
N GLU A 96 9.06 -5.76 -1.53
CA GLU A 96 9.76 -6.33 -2.67
C GLU A 96 8.88 -7.25 -3.50
N GLN A 97 8.07 -8.09 -2.85
CA GLN A 97 7.14 -9.01 -3.52
C GLN A 97 5.99 -8.23 -4.16
N LEU A 98 5.49 -7.19 -3.49
CA LEU A 98 4.53 -6.25 -4.06
C LEU A 98 5.08 -5.62 -5.35
N PHE A 99 6.31 -5.10 -5.32
CA PHE A 99 6.94 -4.53 -6.52
C PHE A 99 7.09 -5.55 -7.65
N ASP A 100 7.57 -6.76 -7.34
CA ASP A 100 7.77 -7.80 -8.35
C ASP A 100 6.44 -8.23 -9.00
N TYR A 101 5.36 -8.26 -8.22
CA TYR A 101 4.01 -8.53 -8.73
C TYR A 101 3.54 -7.41 -9.66
N LEU A 102 3.64 -6.15 -9.26
CA LEU A 102 3.23 -5.00 -10.08
C LEU A 102 4.00 -4.93 -11.40
N GLU A 103 5.32 -5.13 -11.37
CA GLU A 103 6.14 -5.16 -12.59
C GLU A 103 5.81 -6.35 -13.50
N LYS A 104 5.51 -7.51 -12.92
CA LYS A 104 5.08 -8.68 -13.70
C LYS A 104 3.75 -8.39 -14.38
N TYR A 105 2.77 -7.89 -13.62
CA TYR A 105 1.45 -7.55 -14.15
C TYR A 105 1.55 -6.49 -15.26
N ARG A 106 2.32 -5.42 -15.06
CA ARG A 106 2.52 -4.39 -16.10
C ARG A 106 3.07 -4.99 -17.39
N LYS A 107 4.09 -5.83 -17.30
CA LYS A 107 4.66 -6.52 -18.49
C LYS A 107 3.67 -7.46 -19.18
N GLU A 108 2.79 -8.11 -18.44
CA GLU A 108 1.79 -9.01 -19.01
C GLU A 108 0.69 -8.23 -19.77
N ASN A 109 0.36 -7.02 -19.33
CA ASN A 109 -0.65 -6.17 -19.98
C ASN A 109 -0.08 -5.24 -21.07
N GLU A 110 1.20 -4.89 -21.02
CA GLU A 110 1.89 -4.20 -22.14
C GLU A 110 2.05 -5.09 -23.39
N ASN A 111 1.99 -6.42 -23.23
CA ASN A 111 2.14 -7.41 -24.31
C ASN A 111 0.82 -8.05 -24.77
N GLY A 112 -0.32 -7.59 -24.23
CA GLY A 112 -1.67 -8.09 -24.51
C GLY A 112 -2.40 -7.36 -25.63
#